data_AF-A0A316PI15-F1
#
_entry.id   AF-A0A316PI15-F1
#
_cell.length_a   1.000
_cell.length_b   1.000
_cell.length_c   1.000
_cell.angle_alpha   90.00
_cell.angle_beta   90.00
_cell.angle_gamma   90.00
#
_symmetry.space_group_name_H-M   'P 1'
#
loop_
_entity.id
_entity.type
_entity.pdbx_description
1 polymer ?
#
loop_
_entity_poly.entity_id
_entity_poly.type
_entity_poly.pdbx_seq_one_letter_code
_entity_poly.pdbx_strand_id
1 'polypeptide(L)'
;MLAASKLSEVTDHSDIGVVVATGLILVFAVLILLYLIITLEGIIFSSLDKKKKGQPPKPAAAPQAPQAAAPKAAPMAAVKVEQGIPGEVVAAISAAVACMEGGRYSLRSVARQRKGRSAWGDAAVAAYTQPF
;
A
#
# COMPACT_ATOMS: atom_id res chain seq x y z
N MET A 1 -31.69 41.67 14.80
CA MET A 1 -30.56 41.56 13.85
C MET A 1 -29.21 41.66 14.56
N LEU A 2 -28.96 42.65 15.44
CA LEU A 2 -27.66 42.85 16.11
C LEU A 2 -27.20 41.70 17.05
N ALA A 3 -28.15 41.03 17.73
CA ALA A 3 -27.84 39.92 18.64
C ALA A 3 -27.43 38.63 17.91
N ALA A 4 -27.97 38.39 16.71
CA ALA A 4 -27.65 37.19 15.91
C ALA A 4 -26.19 37.23 15.41
N SER A 5 -25.71 38.41 15.01
CA SER A 5 -24.33 38.62 14.56
C SER A 5 -23.30 38.39 15.67
N LYS A 6 -23.65 38.72 16.92
CA LYS A 6 -22.76 38.54 18.07
C LYS A 6 -22.64 37.08 18.50
N LEU A 7 -23.69 36.28 18.32
CA LEU A 7 -23.60 34.84 18.55
C LEU A 7 -22.78 34.14 17.47
N SER A 8 -22.93 34.51 16.20
CA SER A 8 -22.17 33.88 15.11
C SER A 8 -20.66 34.18 15.18
N GLU A 9 -20.28 35.40 15.57
CA GLU A 9 -18.88 35.82 15.71
C GLU A 9 -18.15 35.06 16.84
N VAL A 10 -18.86 34.72 17.93
CA VAL A 10 -18.31 33.95 19.07
C VAL A 10 -18.22 32.45 18.76
N THR A 11 -19.17 31.90 18.01
CA THR A 11 -19.09 30.50 17.55
C THR A 11 -17.94 30.30 16.56
N ASP A 12 -17.77 31.21 15.59
CA ASP A 12 -16.69 31.14 14.58
C ASP A 12 -15.29 31.13 15.22
N HIS A 13 -15.06 31.99 16.23
CA HIS A 13 -13.80 32.02 16.96
C HIS A 13 -13.53 30.75 17.78
N SER A 14 -14.59 30.10 18.28
CA SER A 14 -14.48 28.86 19.06
C SER A 14 -14.25 27.65 18.15
N ASP A 15 -14.91 27.61 16.99
CA ASP A 15 -14.84 26.50 16.04
C ASP A 15 -13.45 26.37 15.42
N ILE A 16 -12.80 27.49 15.07
CA ILE A 16 -11.42 27.49 14.57
C ILE A 16 -10.47 26.91 15.62
N GLY A 17 -10.63 27.29 16.89
CA GLY A 17 -9.84 26.74 18.01
C GLY A 17 -10.00 25.24 18.19
N VAL A 18 -11.23 24.73 18.08
CA VAL A 18 -11.54 23.29 18.17
C VAL A 18 -10.95 22.52 17.00
N VAL A 19 -11.05 23.04 15.76
CA VAL A 19 -10.48 22.38 14.57
C VAL A 19 -8.97 22.31 14.67
N VAL A 20 -8.31 23.40 15.07
CA VAL A 20 -6.85 23.44 15.26
C VAL A 20 -6.40 22.51 16.38
N ALA A 21 -7.08 22.53 17.53
CA ALA A 21 -6.79 21.64 18.64
C ALA A 21 -6.98 20.17 18.24
N THR A 22 -8.06 19.85 17.52
CA THR A 22 -8.33 18.49 17.03
C THR A 22 -7.29 18.04 16.02
N GLY A 23 -6.89 18.91 15.10
CA GLY A 23 -5.80 18.65 14.15
C GLY A 23 -4.48 18.39 14.85
N LEU A 24 -4.13 19.21 15.86
CA LEU A 24 -2.91 19.03 16.65
C LEU A 24 -2.94 17.68 17.38
N ILE A 25 -4.04 17.36 18.06
CA ILE A 25 -4.21 16.09 18.78
C ILE A 25 -4.14 14.89 17.81
N LEU A 26 -4.79 14.98 16.65
CA LEU A 26 -4.82 13.91 15.67
C LEU A 26 -3.42 13.65 15.07
N VAL A 27 -2.66 14.70 14.79
CA VAL A 27 -1.26 14.59 14.37
C VAL A 27 -0.42 13.90 15.45
N PHE A 28 -0.49 14.34 16.71
CA PHE A 28 0.22 13.70 17.81
C PHE A 28 -0.18 12.23 18.01
N ALA A 29 -1.48 11.93 17.91
CA ALA A 29 -1.98 10.56 18.03
C ALA A 29 -1.39 9.63 16.96
N VAL A 30 -1.30 10.09 15.72
CA VAL A 30 -0.68 9.32 14.63
C VAL A 30 0.82 9.13 14.87
N LEU A 31 1.54 10.19 15.29
CA LEU A 31 2.97 10.09 15.60
C LEU A 31 3.24 9.08 16.72
N ILE A 32 2.45 9.11 17.79
CA ILE A 32 2.55 8.17 18.92
C ILE A 32 2.24 6.75 18.47
N LEU A 33 1.20 6.55 17.66
CA LEU A 33 0.82 5.24 17.14
C LEU A 33 1.92 4.64 16.26
N LEU A 34 2.52 5.44 15.35
CA LEU A 34 3.65 5.00 14.53
C LEU A 34 4.88 4.69 15.40
N TYR A 35 5.19 5.52 16.40
CA TYR A 35 6.28 5.27 17.33
C TYR A 35 6.10 3.94 18.09
N LEU A 36 4.88 3.63 18.54
CA LEU A 36 4.53 2.36 19.17
C LEU A 36 4.75 1.17 18.22
N ILE A 37 4.36 1.27 16.96
CA ILE A 37 4.56 0.19 15.98
C ILE A 37 6.05 -0.01 15.70
N ILE A 38 6.81 1.07 15.48
CA ILE A 38 8.25 1.03 15.22
C ILE A 38 9.01 0.43 16.41
N THR A 39 8.64 0.80 17.65
CA THR A 39 9.27 0.24 18.85
C THR A 39 8.94 -1.24 19.06
N LEU A 40 7.73 -1.69 18.70
CA LEU A 40 7.37 -3.11 18.72
C LEU A 40 8.15 -3.92 17.68
N GLU A 41 8.30 -3.42 16.44
CA GLU A 41 9.15 -4.06 15.42
C GLU A 41 10.63 -4.10 15.85
N GLY A 42 11.11 -3.03 16.49
CA GLY A 42 12.45 -2.97 17.10
C GLY A 42 12.64 -3.96 18.26
N ILE A 43 11.62 -4.16 19.11
CA ILE A 43 11.64 -5.13 20.21
C ILE A 43 11.66 -6.58 19.68
N ILE A 44 10.90 -6.86 18.62
CA ILE A 44 10.85 -8.19 18.01
C ILE A 44 12.18 -8.51 17.34
N PHE A 45 12.79 -7.59 16.59
CA PHE A 45 14.11 -7.78 16.00
C PHE A 45 15.19 -7.98 17.07
N SER A 46 15.15 -7.18 18.14
CA SER A 46 16.06 -7.31 19.29
C SER A 46 15.90 -8.65 20.03
N SER A 47 14.68 -9.19 20.12
CA SER A 47 14.42 -10.50 20.72
C SER A 47 14.92 -11.67 19.84
N LEU A 48 14.91 -11.54 18.52
CA LEU A 48 15.48 -12.53 17.60
C LEU A 48 17.02 -12.50 17.60
N ASP A 49 17.65 -11.34 17.68
CA ASP A 49 19.12 -11.22 17.77
C ASP A 49 19.66 -11.75 19.10
N LYS A 50 18.93 -11.57 20.20
CA LYS A 50 19.26 -12.20 21.49
C LYS A 50 19.15 -13.73 21.46
N LYS A 51 18.24 -14.30 20.65
CA LYS A 51 18.15 -15.75 20.43
C LYS A 51 19.24 -16.30 19.50
N LYS A 52 19.81 -15.49 18.60
CA LYS A 52 20.89 -15.93 17.70
C LYS A 52 22.28 -16.01 18.35
N LYS A 53 22.52 -15.33 19.47
CA LYS A 53 23.78 -15.47 20.24
C LYS A 53 23.86 -16.74 21.11
N GLY A 54 22.87 -17.63 21.03
CA GLY A 54 22.75 -18.80 21.91
C GLY A 54 22.62 -20.16 21.20
N GLN A 55 23.02 -20.32 19.94
CA GLN A 55 23.00 -21.64 19.30
C GLN A 55 24.40 -22.27 19.19
N PRO A 56 24.69 -23.35 19.95
CA PRO A 56 25.74 -24.30 19.58
C PRO A 56 25.31 -25.11 18.35
N PRO A 57 26.28 -25.64 17.57
CA PRO A 57 26.02 -26.27 16.28
C PRO A 57 25.43 -27.66 16.48
N LYS A 58 24.42 -28.04 15.68
CA LYS A 58 23.98 -29.45 15.59
C LYS A 58 23.71 -29.86 14.13
N PRO A 59 24.09 -31.09 13.72
CA PRO A 59 24.57 -31.40 12.38
C PRO A 59 23.50 -31.96 11.43
N ALA A 60 23.98 -32.20 10.20
CA ALA A 60 23.36 -32.71 9.00
C ALA A 60 22.45 -33.95 9.12
N ALA A 61 21.40 -33.97 8.29
CA ALA A 61 20.90 -35.10 7.47
C ALA A 61 19.75 -34.58 6.57
N ALA A 62 19.94 -34.34 5.27
CA ALA A 62 19.77 -35.27 4.12
C ALA A 62 18.28 -35.49 3.70
N PRO A 63 17.95 -35.93 2.47
CA PRO A 63 17.42 -35.09 1.39
C PRO A 63 15.91 -35.25 1.12
N GLN A 64 15.34 -34.24 0.44
CA GLN A 64 13.94 -34.12 0.02
C GLN A 64 13.52 -35.21 -0.99
N ALA A 65 12.35 -35.80 -0.78
CA ALA A 65 11.66 -36.69 -1.71
C ALA A 65 10.44 -35.96 -2.36
N PRO A 66 10.00 -36.36 -3.57
CA PRO A 66 9.49 -35.45 -4.60
C PRO A 66 7.97 -35.18 -4.62
N GLN A 67 7.64 -34.00 -5.13
CA GLN A 67 6.47 -33.59 -5.94
C GLN A 67 5.12 -34.31 -5.75
N ALA A 68 4.10 -33.54 -5.37
CA ALA A 68 2.70 -33.84 -5.66
C ALA A 68 1.99 -32.62 -6.28
N ALA A 69 1.16 -32.91 -7.27
CA ALA A 69 0.64 -32.07 -8.33
C ALA A 69 -0.19 -30.84 -7.94
N ALA A 70 -0.03 -29.78 -8.74
CA ALA A 70 -0.85 -28.58 -8.76
C ALA A 70 -2.25 -28.85 -9.35
N PRO A 71 -3.33 -28.27 -8.80
CA PRO A 71 -4.61 -28.16 -9.50
C PRO A 71 -4.55 -27.08 -10.59
N LYS A 72 -4.90 -27.50 -11.80
CA LYS A 72 -5.00 -26.73 -13.05
C LYS A 72 -5.76 -25.41 -12.86
N ALA A 73 -5.09 -24.29 -13.11
CA ALA A 73 -5.74 -23.02 -13.44
C ALA A 73 -6.03 -22.97 -14.95
N ALA A 74 -7.28 -22.66 -15.28
CA ALA A 74 -7.81 -22.49 -16.63
C ALA A 74 -6.99 -21.47 -17.45
N PRO A 75 -6.93 -21.62 -18.78
CA PRO A 75 -6.09 -20.79 -19.65
C PRO A 75 -6.69 -19.39 -19.75
N MET A 76 -6.28 -18.48 -18.88
CA MET A 76 -6.59 -17.06 -19.06
C MET A 76 -5.72 -16.56 -20.21
N ALA A 77 -6.41 -16.12 -21.27
CA ALA A 77 -5.85 -15.58 -22.50
C ALA A 77 -4.58 -14.77 -22.21
N ALA A 78 -3.52 -15.09 -22.95
CA ALA A 78 -2.16 -14.60 -22.77
C ALA A 78 -2.11 -13.08 -22.53
N VAL A 79 -2.25 -12.68 -21.27
CA VAL A 79 -1.98 -11.32 -20.82
C VAL A 79 -0.51 -11.11 -21.13
N LYS A 80 -0.20 -10.10 -21.94
CA LYS A 80 1.18 -9.80 -22.30
C LYS A 80 1.85 -9.22 -21.06
N VAL A 81 2.47 -10.11 -20.29
CA VAL A 81 3.22 -9.80 -19.07
C VAL A 81 4.70 -9.73 -19.45
N GLU A 82 5.34 -8.60 -19.15
CA GLU A 82 6.80 -8.46 -19.30
C GLU A 82 7.54 -9.57 -18.54
N GLN A 83 8.52 -10.23 -19.18
CA GLN A 83 9.27 -11.35 -18.61
C GLN A 83 10.00 -10.88 -17.34
N GLY A 84 9.55 -11.37 -16.17
CA GLY A 84 10.13 -11.03 -14.87
C GLY A 84 9.18 -10.36 -13.88
N ILE A 85 7.90 -10.21 -14.22
CA ILE A 85 6.87 -9.81 -13.24
C ILE A 85 6.29 -11.07 -12.57
N PRO A 86 6.37 -11.19 -11.23
CA PRO A 86 5.83 -12.33 -10.50
C PRO A 86 4.30 -12.40 -10.64
N GLY A 87 3.76 -13.62 -10.76
CA GLY A 87 2.33 -13.85 -11.00
C GLY A 87 1.43 -13.30 -9.89
N GLU A 88 1.94 -13.22 -8.67
CA GLU A 88 1.29 -12.66 -7.50
C GLU A 88 0.99 -11.16 -7.68
N VAL A 89 1.92 -10.42 -8.30
CA VAL A 89 1.73 -8.98 -8.58
C VAL A 89 0.69 -8.78 -9.66
N VAL A 90 0.69 -9.63 -10.71
CA VAL A 90 -0.35 -9.60 -11.75
C VAL A 90 -1.73 -9.93 -11.16
N ALA A 91 -1.80 -10.92 -10.28
CA ALA A 91 -3.03 -11.30 -9.59
C ALA A 91 -3.55 -10.17 -8.69
N ALA A 92 -2.67 -9.54 -7.90
CA ALA A 92 -3.03 -8.41 -7.05
C ALA A 92 -3.54 -7.21 -7.87
N ILE A 93 -2.89 -6.88 -8.99
CA ILE A 93 -3.34 -5.82 -9.90
C ILE A 93 -4.70 -6.18 -10.52
N SER A 94 -4.89 -7.43 -10.94
CA SER A 94 -6.17 -7.89 -11.51
C SER A 94 -7.31 -7.81 -10.51
N ALA A 95 -7.07 -8.17 -9.25
CA ALA A 95 -8.06 -8.06 -8.18
C ALA A 95 -8.37 -6.60 -7.85
N ALA A 96 -7.35 -5.73 -7.77
CA ALA A 96 -7.55 -4.31 -7.51
C ALA A 96 -8.39 -3.63 -8.61
N VAL A 97 -8.10 -3.91 -9.89
CA VAL A 97 -8.89 -3.37 -11.01
C VAL A 97 -10.32 -3.93 -11.02
N ALA A 98 -10.50 -5.21 -10.69
CA ALA A 98 -11.83 -5.80 -10.56
C ALA A 98 -12.66 -5.12 -9.45
N CYS A 99 -12.02 -4.79 -8.31
CA CYS A 99 -12.67 -4.07 -7.22
C CYS A 99 -13.00 -2.62 -7.56
N MET A 100 -12.12 -1.92 -8.29
CA MET A 100 -12.35 -0.53 -8.67
C MET A 100 -13.44 -0.37 -9.72
N GLU A 101 -13.54 -1.31 -10.66
CA GLU A 101 -14.44 -1.13 -11.81
C GLU A 101 -15.44 -2.26 -12.05
N GLY A 102 -15.81 -2.93 -10.97
CA GLY A 102 -16.92 -3.86 -10.91
C GLY A 102 -16.80 -5.02 -11.90
N GLY A 103 -15.57 -5.42 -12.23
CA GLY A 103 -15.28 -6.56 -13.12
C GLY A 103 -15.59 -6.37 -14.60
N ARG A 104 -15.82 -5.14 -15.08
CA ARG A 104 -16.19 -4.88 -16.50
C ARG A 104 -15.01 -4.78 -17.47
N TYR A 105 -13.77 -4.73 -16.98
CA TYR A 105 -12.58 -4.50 -17.80
C TYR A 105 -11.59 -5.64 -17.70
N SER A 106 -11.08 -6.07 -18.85
CA SER A 106 -10.02 -7.08 -18.95
C SER A 106 -8.64 -6.43 -19.02
N LEU A 107 -7.69 -6.92 -18.21
CA LEU A 107 -6.29 -6.48 -18.30
C LEU A 107 -5.68 -6.90 -19.65
N ARG A 108 -5.21 -5.92 -20.44
CA ARG A 108 -4.58 -6.17 -21.75
C ARG A 108 -3.08 -6.43 -21.67
N SER A 109 -2.38 -5.78 -20.75
CA SER A 109 -0.95 -5.95 -20.53
C SER A 109 -0.56 -5.50 -19.14
N VAL A 110 0.45 -6.16 -18.55
CA VAL A 110 1.09 -5.70 -17.32
C VAL A 110 2.58 -5.53 -17.61
N ALA A 111 3.05 -4.29 -17.51
CA ALA A 111 4.43 -3.92 -17.75
C ALA A 111 4.98 -3.19 -16.53
N ARG A 112 6.27 -3.39 -16.23
CA ARG A 112 6.95 -2.55 -15.24
C ARG A 112 7.02 -1.13 -15.76
N GLN A 113 6.81 -0.16 -14.87
CA GLN A 113 7.05 1.23 -15.21
C GLN A 113 8.51 1.38 -15.68
N ARG A 114 8.72 1.97 -16.87
CA ARG A 114 10.06 2.28 -17.35
C ARG A 114 10.71 3.26 -16.37
N LYS A 115 11.89 2.92 -15.88
CA LYS A 115 12.66 3.74 -14.92
C LYS A 115 13.04 5.04 -15.63
N GLY A 116 12.41 6.16 -15.25
CA GLY A 116 12.74 7.49 -15.80
C GLY A 116 11.57 8.45 -16.02
N ARG A 117 10.30 7.98 -16.01
CA ARG A 117 9.14 8.85 -16.16
C ARG A 117 8.05 8.50 -15.16
N SER A 118 7.52 9.48 -14.44
CA SER A 118 6.45 9.29 -13.47
C SER A 118 5.11 9.11 -14.17
N ALA A 119 4.21 8.33 -13.59
CA ALA A 119 2.85 8.13 -14.11
C ALA A 119 2.09 9.46 -14.29
N TRP A 120 2.36 10.45 -13.43
CA TRP A 120 1.78 11.79 -13.54
C TRP A 120 2.34 12.58 -14.73
N GLY A 121 3.63 12.42 -15.04
CA GLY A 121 4.25 13.08 -16.20
C GLY A 121 3.67 12.56 -17.52
N ASP A 122 3.46 11.25 -17.64
CA ASP A 122 2.84 10.66 -18.84
C ASP A 122 1.36 11.04 -18.98
N ALA A 123 0.61 11.09 -17.88
CA ALA A 123 -0.78 11.53 -17.89
C ALA A 123 -0.93 13.00 -18.30
N ALA A 124 -0.03 13.88 -17.85
CA ALA A 124 -0.02 15.29 -18.24
C ALA A 124 0.26 15.46 -19.74
N VAL A 125 1.28 14.78 -20.27
CA VAL A 125 1.57 14.82 -21.72
C VAL A 125 0.36 14.34 -22.51
N ALA A 126 -0.24 13.21 -22.13
CA ALA A 126 -1.45 12.73 -22.77
C ALA A 126 -2.54 13.81 -22.75
N ALA A 127 -2.88 14.37 -21.59
CA ALA A 127 -3.94 15.38 -21.47
C ALA A 127 -3.75 16.62 -22.35
N TYR A 128 -2.50 17.05 -22.59
CA TYR A 128 -2.20 18.26 -23.37
C TYR A 128 -1.84 18.00 -24.84
N THR A 129 -1.64 16.75 -25.25
CA THR A 129 -1.23 16.41 -26.62
C THR A 129 -2.23 15.54 -27.37
N GLN A 130 -3.42 15.25 -26.82
CA GLN A 130 -4.46 14.57 -27.61
C GLN A 130 -5.16 15.60 -28.53
N PRO A 131 -5.42 15.26 -29.80
CA PRO A 131 -6.19 16.11 -30.71
C PRO A 131 -7.65 16.20 -30.25
N PHE A 132 -8.28 17.35 -30.52
CA PHE A 132 -9.71 17.58 -30.30
C PHE A 132 -10.58 16.90 -31.37
#